data_AF-A0A0N0M341-F1
#
_entry.id   AF-A0A0N0M341-F1
#
_cell.length_a   1.000
_cell.length_b   1.000
_cell.length_c   1.000
_cell.angle_alpha   90.00
_cell.angle_beta   90.00
_cell.angle_gamma   90.00
#
_symmetry.space_group_name_H-M   'P 1'
#
loop_
_entity.id
_entity.type
_entity.pdbx_description
1 polymer ?
#
loop_
_entity_poly.entity_id
_entity_poly.type
_entity_poly.pdbx_seq_one_letter_code
_entity_poly.pdbx_strand_id
1 'polypeptide(L)'
;MALASLYCSPVLCWPEEVGTALAAAVMGGDFQPKEARDFAGRQASLFALIRSASPSTNGQLKEQIRSFQRLLSDNEEIAEDVAEAKQQASRLIAALGNANDAAEAELEKAIQMAAAYQAVPPARGAYFLGGVSVMMAHETPKRPFSKLLILGFNDGAYPSPPTGNPFFLDSEVASIAEDCGIQLPSQALGLAAALELFTRQIGAASEQVILILSERDRSGSSLSVSSSLPLISRLVEGIEDPEDLIVPLSHCEGTIWDRLVAWKPRPVIEPALMSEVPTHYAFDFNLLGLRQKEDGSARAQSPSRLEKLLVSPLAWLLAELGAEHVSWQPEALDVMLRGSLAHEVFERLFVPGKAHPSSEEIEEKVPELCWIAFAHWRRFSRLRLGRSSATRLRQKSPSPRSIGRWSSNLWMPRS
;
A
#
# COMPACT_ATOMS: atom_id res chain seq x y z
N MET A 1 -5.55 -8.25 -4.35
CA MET A 1 -5.20 -6.83 -4.05
C MET A 1 -6.11 -5.88 -4.81
N ALA A 2 -5.97 -5.68 -6.13
CA ALA A 2 -6.82 -4.74 -6.90
C ALA A 2 -8.33 -5.01 -6.79
N LEU A 3 -8.74 -6.28 -6.84
CA LEU A 3 -10.15 -6.68 -6.70
C LEU A 3 -10.72 -6.44 -5.29
N ALA A 4 -9.89 -6.57 -4.25
CA ALA A 4 -10.30 -6.26 -2.88
C ALA A 4 -10.45 -4.74 -2.68
N SER A 5 -9.53 -3.94 -3.24
CA SER A 5 -9.64 -2.48 -3.26
C SER A 5 -10.91 -2.01 -3.99
N LEU A 6 -11.23 -2.63 -5.13
CA LEU A 6 -12.47 -2.37 -5.86
C LEU A 6 -13.69 -2.64 -4.98
N TYR A 7 -13.74 -3.78 -4.28
CA TYR A 7 -14.88 -4.12 -3.42
C TYR A 7 -15.11 -3.18 -2.24
N CYS A 8 -14.06 -2.53 -1.74
CA CYS A 8 -14.17 -1.49 -0.72
C CYS A 8 -14.55 -0.11 -1.26
N SER A 9 -14.70 0.07 -2.58
CA SER A 9 -15.01 1.37 -3.15
C SER A 9 -16.45 1.81 -2.81
N PRO A 10 -16.65 3.04 -2.27
CA PRO A 10 -17.97 3.54 -1.88
C PRO A 10 -18.88 3.86 -3.07
N VAL A 11 -18.31 3.91 -4.29
CA VAL A 11 -19.03 4.19 -5.54
C VAL A 11 -19.83 2.97 -6.03
N LEU A 12 -19.54 1.78 -5.49
CA LEU A 12 -20.26 0.54 -5.85
C LEU A 12 -21.61 0.44 -5.15
N CYS A 13 -22.50 -0.39 -5.69
CA CYS A 13 -23.91 -0.44 -5.28
C CYS A 13 -24.21 -1.27 -4.01
N TRP A 14 -23.20 -1.58 -3.18
CA TRP A 14 -23.40 -2.31 -1.92
C TRP A 14 -22.87 -1.52 -0.71
N PRO A 15 -23.41 -1.79 0.50
CA PRO A 15 -22.97 -1.15 1.73
C PRO A 15 -21.49 -1.42 2.05
N GLU A 16 -20.87 -0.53 2.83
CA GLU A 16 -19.46 -0.63 3.24
C GLU A 16 -19.14 -1.93 4.00
N GLU A 17 -20.04 -2.36 4.88
CA GLU A 17 -19.93 -3.62 5.62
C GLU A 17 -19.86 -4.83 4.68
N VAL A 18 -20.64 -4.81 3.59
CA VAL A 18 -20.63 -5.87 2.58
C VAL A 18 -19.35 -5.80 1.75
N GLY A 19 -18.91 -4.60 1.39
CA GLY A 19 -17.66 -4.40 0.63
C GLY A 19 -16.42 -4.89 1.39
N THR A 20 -16.35 -4.61 2.70
CA THR A 20 -15.25 -5.08 3.57
C THR A 20 -15.27 -6.60 3.75
N ALA A 21 -16.45 -7.21 3.93
CA ALA A 21 -16.59 -8.66 3.99
C ALA A 21 -16.17 -9.35 2.67
N LEU A 22 -16.57 -8.80 1.51
CA LEU A 22 -16.15 -9.29 0.20
C LEU A 22 -14.63 -9.16 0.00
N ALA A 23 -14.04 -8.04 0.41
CA ALA A 23 -12.60 -7.82 0.32
C ALA A 23 -11.83 -8.80 1.21
N ALA A 24 -12.29 -9.04 2.44
CA ALA A 24 -11.72 -10.01 3.36
C ALA A 24 -11.80 -11.44 2.81
N ALA A 25 -12.94 -11.84 2.25
CA ALA A 25 -13.12 -13.15 1.63
C ALA A 25 -12.16 -13.39 0.46
N VAL A 26 -12.02 -12.39 -0.43
CA VAL A 26 -11.07 -12.45 -1.55
C VAL A 26 -9.63 -12.53 -1.08
N MET A 27 -9.27 -11.76 -0.04
CA MET A 27 -7.94 -11.82 0.56
C MET A 27 -7.67 -13.16 1.26
N GLY A 28 -8.71 -13.81 1.77
CA GLY A 28 -8.69 -15.19 2.29
C GLY A 28 -8.68 -16.29 1.23
N GLY A 29 -8.71 -15.93 -0.07
CA GLY A 29 -8.69 -16.88 -1.19
C GLY A 29 -10.07 -17.46 -1.55
N ASP A 30 -11.15 -16.96 -0.93
CA ASP A 30 -12.52 -17.27 -1.34
C ASP A 30 -12.98 -16.29 -2.41
N PHE A 31 -13.17 -16.82 -3.62
CA PHE A 31 -13.57 -16.06 -4.79
C PHE A 31 -15.09 -16.11 -5.04
N GLN A 32 -15.84 -16.87 -4.24
CA GLN A 32 -17.31 -16.92 -4.26
C GLN A 32 -17.87 -16.82 -2.83
N PRO A 33 -17.72 -15.64 -2.19
CA PRO A 33 -18.20 -15.40 -0.83
C PRO A 33 -19.70 -15.69 -0.69
N LYS A 34 -20.12 -16.11 0.51
CA LYS A 34 -21.53 -16.42 0.80
C LYS A 34 -22.40 -15.19 0.69
N GLU A 35 -21.86 -14.05 1.07
CA GLU A 35 -22.46 -12.71 1.00
C GLU A 35 -22.86 -12.35 -0.44
N ALA A 36 -22.14 -12.86 -1.44
CA ALA A 36 -22.48 -12.65 -2.85
C ALA A 36 -23.67 -13.50 -3.34
N ARG A 37 -24.12 -14.48 -2.56
CA ARG A 37 -25.32 -15.29 -2.87
C ARG A 37 -26.61 -14.58 -2.54
N ASP A 38 -26.55 -13.64 -1.60
CA ASP A 38 -27.71 -12.85 -1.14
C ASP A 38 -27.92 -11.60 -2.01
N PHE A 39 -27.05 -11.35 -3.00
CA PHE A 39 -27.20 -10.23 -3.92
C PHE A 39 -28.41 -10.41 -4.83
N ALA A 40 -29.21 -9.35 -4.93
CA ALA A 40 -30.36 -9.26 -5.81
C ALA A 40 -30.25 -8.05 -6.75
N GLY A 41 -30.81 -8.17 -7.96
CA GLY A 41 -30.89 -7.06 -8.92
C GLY A 41 -29.53 -6.48 -9.29
N ARG A 42 -29.35 -5.17 -9.05
CA ARG A 42 -28.17 -4.40 -9.48
C ARG A 42 -26.86 -4.92 -8.89
N GLN A 43 -26.88 -5.33 -7.62
CA GLN A 43 -25.71 -5.87 -6.91
C GLN A 43 -25.24 -7.19 -7.53
N ALA A 44 -26.17 -8.08 -7.87
CA ALA A 44 -25.85 -9.34 -8.52
C ALA A 44 -25.29 -9.12 -9.93
N SER A 45 -25.88 -8.20 -10.70
CA SER A 45 -25.38 -7.83 -12.03
C SER A 45 -23.99 -7.21 -11.99
N LEU A 46 -23.71 -6.32 -11.02
CA LEU A 46 -22.39 -5.70 -10.87
C LEU A 46 -21.34 -6.73 -10.45
N PHE A 47 -21.69 -7.60 -9.49
CA PHE A 47 -20.80 -8.67 -9.05
C PHE A 47 -20.48 -9.65 -10.20
N ALA A 48 -21.48 -10.03 -10.99
CA ALA A 48 -21.29 -10.87 -12.17
C ALA A 48 -20.45 -10.18 -13.25
N LEU A 49 -20.61 -8.87 -13.46
CA LEU A 49 -19.83 -8.08 -14.41
C LEU A 49 -18.35 -8.03 -14.02
N ILE A 50 -18.03 -7.76 -12.76
CA ILE A 50 -16.64 -7.74 -12.24
C ILE A 50 -15.98 -9.11 -12.37
N ARG A 51 -16.76 -10.19 -12.34
CA ARG A 51 -16.29 -11.58 -12.45
C ARG A 51 -16.41 -12.16 -13.86
N SER A 52 -16.88 -11.38 -14.82
CA SER A 52 -17.01 -11.83 -16.20
C SER A 52 -15.63 -12.08 -16.83
N ALA A 53 -15.60 -12.86 -17.90
CA ALA A 53 -14.36 -13.12 -18.63
C ALA A 53 -13.76 -11.81 -19.15
N SER A 54 -12.43 -11.76 -19.22
CA SER A 54 -11.70 -10.62 -19.80
C SER A 54 -12.20 -10.36 -21.23
N PRO A 55 -12.49 -9.10 -21.58
CA PRO A 55 -13.00 -8.76 -22.90
C PRO A 55 -11.92 -9.07 -23.95
N SER A 56 -12.30 -9.79 -25.01
CA SER A 56 -11.39 -10.12 -26.10
C SER A 56 -11.36 -9.05 -27.19
N THR A 57 -12.41 -8.23 -27.28
CA THR A 57 -12.51 -7.17 -28.29
C THR A 57 -12.81 -5.80 -27.69
N ASN A 58 -12.46 -4.74 -28.43
CA ASN A 58 -12.75 -3.36 -28.03
C ASN A 58 -14.26 -3.09 -27.88
N GLY A 59 -15.11 -3.73 -28.69
CA GLY A 59 -16.56 -3.63 -28.56
C GLY A 59 -17.06 -4.21 -27.23
N GLN A 60 -16.54 -5.38 -26.81
CA GLN A 60 -16.88 -5.99 -25.52
C GLN A 60 -16.39 -5.14 -24.35
N LEU A 61 -15.17 -4.61 -24.43
CA LEU A 61 -14.60 -3.73 -23.41
C LEU A 61 -15.46 -2.48 -23.20
N LYS A 62 -15.84 -1.78 -24.28
CA LYS A 62 -16.73 -0.60 -24.21
C LYS A 62 -18.08 -0.94 -23.59
N GLU A 63 -18.67 -2.07 -23.94
CA GLU A 63 -19.98 -2.47 -23.40
C GLU A 63 -19.90 -2.87 -21.93
N GLN A 64 -18.81 -3.52 -21.50
CA GLN A 64 -18.56 -3.78 -20.08
C GLN A 64 -18.41 -2.49 -19.29
N ILE A 65 -17.70 -1.48 -19.81
CA ILE A 65 -17.55 -0.17 -19.15
C ILE A 65 -18.89 0.58 -19.08
N ARG A 66 -19.71 0.55 -20.14
CA ARG A 66 -21.07 1.14 -20.14
C ARG A 66 -21.98 0.44 -19.15
N SER A 67 -21.90 -0.89 -19.09
CA SER A 67 -22.66 -1.69 -18.11
C SER A 67 -22.22 -1.34 -16.70
N PHE A 68 -20.91 -1.17 -16.46
CA PHE A 68 -20.37 -0.75 -15.18
C PHE A 68 -20.91 0.63 -14.76
N GLN A 69 -20.90 1.62 -15.65
CA GLN A 69 -21.46 2.96 -15.39
C GLN A 69 -22.94 2.95 -14.97
N ARG A 70 -23.74 2.07 -15.57
CA ARG A 70 -25.18 1.93 -15.26
C ARG A 70 -25.45 1.27 -13.92
N LEU A 71 -24.49 0.50 -13.41
CA LEU A 71 -24.63 -0.32 -12.21
C LEU A 71 -24.01 0.32 -10.96
N LEU A 72 -23.43 1.52 -11.07
CA LEU A 72 -22.91 2.29 -9.93
C LEU A 72 -24.02 2.69 -8.93
N SER A 73 -23.59 3.13 -7.74
CA SER A 73 -24.46 3.59 -6.66
C SER A 73 -25.33 4.79 -7.07
N ASP A 74 -26.53 4.89 -6.50
CA ASP A 74 -27.42 6.06 -6.61
C ASP A 74 -27.51 6.83 -5.27
N ASN A 75 -26.57 6.60 -4.34
CA ASN A 75 -26.57 7.31 -3.06
C ASN A 75 -26.33 8.82 -3.26
N GLU A 76 -27.23 9.67 -2.76
CA GLU A 76 -27.15 11.13 -2.88
C GLU A 76 -25.92 11.72 -2.16
N GLU A 77 -25.47 11.09 -1.07
CA GLU A 77 -24.31 11.54 -0.30
C GLU A 77 -22.98 11.44 -1.08
N ILE A 78 -22.93 10.55 -2.07
CA ILE A 78 -21.74 10.21 -2.88
C ILE A 78 -21.99 10.60 -4.35
N ALA A 79 -22.99 11.44 -4.62
CA ALA A 79 -23.42 11.76 -5.97
C ALA A 79 -22.31 12.44 -6.81
N GLU A 80 -21.48 13.27 -6.20
CA GLU A 80 -20.35 13.93 -6.87
C GLU A 80 -19.28 12.90 -7.29
N ASP A 81 -18.88 12.00 -6.40
CA ASP A 81 -17.89 10.94 -6.68
C ASP A 81 -18.42 9.95 -7.73
N VAL A 82 -19.71 9.60 -7.68
CA VAL A 82 -20.37 8.76 -8.69
C VAL A 82 -20.40 9.48 -10.05
N ALA A 83 -20.67 10.79 -10.08
CA ALA A 83 -20.68 11.57 -11.31
C ALA A 83 -19.27 11.65 -11.92
N GLU A 84 -18.24 11.86 -11.09
CA GLU A 84 -16.84 11.85 -11.51
C GLU A 84 -16.44 10.48 -12.09
N ALA A 85 -16.76 9.38 -11.40
CA ALA A 85 -16.50 8.03 -11.90
C ALA A 85 -17.20 7.76 -13.25
N LYS A 86 -18.45 8.20 -13.40
CA LYS A 86 -19.19 8.11 -14.68
C LYS A 86 -18.51 8.93 -15.77
N GLN A 87 -18.02 10.13 -15.46
CA GLN A 87 -17.29 10.99 -16.41
C GLN A 87 -15.95 10.39 -16.83
N GLN A 88 -15.19 9.79 -15.92
CA GLN A 88 -13.93 9.14 -16.28
C GLN A 88 -14.15 7.92 -17.16
N ALA A 89 -15.16 7.10 -16.84
CA ALA A 89 -15.52 5.97 -17.67
C ALA A 89 -15.98 6.40 -19.09
N SER A 90 -16.65 7.56 -19.24
CA SER A 90 -17.06 8.07 -20.55
C SER A 90 -15.87 8.62 -21.35
N ARG A 91 -14.92 9.28 -20.70
CA ARG A 91 -13.63 9.67 -21.31
C ARG A 91 -12.83 8.47 -21.80
N LEU A 92 -12.80 7.39 -21.00
CA LEU A 92 -12.11 6.15 -21.38
C LEU A 92 -12.77 5.50 -22.60
N ILE A 93 -14.11 5.43 -22.65
CA ILE A 93 -14.85 4.96 -23.84
C ILE A 93 -14.53 5.83 -25.07
N ALA A 94 -14.54 7.16 -24.92
CA ALA A 94 -14.28 8.08 -26.02
C ALA A 94 -12.86 7.96 -26.59
N ALA A 95 -11.88 7.73 -25.72
CA ALA A 95 -10.48 7.62 -26.12
C ALA A 95 -10.07 6.25 -26.69
N LEU A 96 -10.82 5.19 -26.34
CA LEU A 96 -10.78 3.94 -27.09
C LEU A 96 -11.32 4.13 -28.54
N GLY A 97 -11.96 5.26 -28.83
CA GLY A 97 -12.32 5.73 -30.17
C GLY A 97 -13.29 4.81 -30.91
N ASN A 98 -13.42 5.00 -32.22
CA ASN A 98 -14.14 4.08 -33.12
C ASN A 98 -13.20 3.04 -33.75
N ALA A 99 -12.09 2.70 -33.07
CA ALA A 99 -11.23 1.59 -33.49
C ALA A 99 -12.10 0.36 -33.72
N ASN A 100 -11.79 -0.42 -34.77
CA ASN A 100 -12.63 -1.54 -35.23
C ASN A 100 -13.08 -2.36 -34.02
N ASP A 101 -14.37 -2.40 -33.72
CA ASP A 101 -14.88 -3.02 -32.49
C ASP A 101 -14.62 -4.53 -32.44
N ALA A 102 -14.27 -5.12 -33.59
CA ALA A 102 -13.82 -6.49 -33.75
C ALA A 102 -12.30 -6.69 -33.52
N ALA A 103 -11.52 -5.62 -33.39
CA ALA A 103 -10.10 -5.68 -33.05
C ALA A 103 -9.90 -6.09 -31.58
N GLU A 104 -8.70 -6.62 -31.30
CA GLU A 104 -8.27 -7.05 -29.97
C GLU A 104 -8.41 -5.90 -28.94
N ALA A 105 -8.79 -6.26 -27.72
CA ALA A 105 -9.00 -5.28 -26.65
C ALA A 105 -7.70 -4.54 -26.29
N GLU A 106 -7.69 -3.22 -26.44
CA GLU A 106 -6.55 -2.34 -26.10
C GLU A 106 -6.44 -2.10 -24.58
N LEU A 107 -6.27 -3.18 -23.79
CA LEU A 107 -6.26 -3.13 -22.33
C LEU A 107 -5.11 -2.29 -21.77
N GLU A 108 -3.91 -2.38 -22.35
CA GLU A 108 -2.75 -1.59 -21.89
C GLU A 108 -2.99 -0.09 -22.02
N LYS A 109 -3.58 0.35 -23.15
CA LYS A 109 -3.96 1.73 -23.39
C LYS A 109 -5.03 2.19 -22.40
N ALA A 110 -6.04 1.37 -22.15
CA ALA A 110 -7.06 1.66 -21.15
C ALA A 110 -6.46 1.83 -19.74
N ILE A 111 -5.50 0.98 -19.36
CA ILE A 111 -4.79 1.06 -18.06
C ILE A 111 -3.93 2.32 -17.98
N GLN A 112 -3.15 2.64 -19.02
CA GLN A 112 -2.32 3.85 -19.06
C GLN A 112 -3.16 5.12 -18.91
N MET A 113 -4.31 5.16 -19.57
CA MET A 113 -5.25 6.28 -19.47
C MET A 113 -5.89 6.39 -18.09
N ALA A 114 -6.31 5.27 -17.49
CA ALA A 114 -6.84 5.26 -16.14
C ALA A 114 -5.78 5.66 -15.09
N ALA A 115 -4.52 5.26 -15.29
CA ALA A 115 -3.41 5.60 -14.43
C ALA A 115 -3.01 7.10 -14.52
N ALA A 116 -3.29 7.75 -15.65
CA ALA A 116 -3.08 9.18 -15.85
C ALA A 116 -4.16 10.07 -15.20
N TYR A 117 -5.09 9.47 -14.44
CA TYR A 117 -6.10 10.21 -13.71
C TYR A 117 -5.46 11.19 -12.72
N GLN A 118 -5.83 12.46 -12.85
CA GLN A 118 -5.57 13.51 -11.87
C GLN A 118 -6.92 14.01 -11.37
N ALA A 119 -7.09 14.06 -10.06
CA ALA A 119 -8.25 14.70 -9.46
C ALA A 119 -8.36 16.13 -10.00
N VAL A 120 -9.58 16.55 -10.35
CA VAL A 120 -9.80 17.92 -10.81
C VAL A 120 -9.29 18.87 -9.72
N PRO A 121 -8.38 19.82 -10.03
CA PRO A 121 -7.95 20.79 -9.06
C PRO A 121 -9.18 21.49 -8.50
N PRO A 122 -9.36 21.54 -7.16
CA PRO A 122 -10.53 22.20 -6.59
C PRO A 122 -10.58 23.63 -7.14
N ALA A 123 -11.75 24.03 -7.64
CA ALA A 123 -11.96 25.41 -8.09
C ALA A 123 -11.54 26.33 -6.94
N ARG A 124 -10.73 27.36 -7.24
CA ARG A 124 -10.28 28.32 -6.22
C ARG A 124 -11.51 28.85 -5.49
N GLY A 125 -11.63 28.47 -4.22
CA GLY A 125 -12.80 28.77 -3.40
C GLY A 125 -12.99 30.27 -3.15
N ALA A 126 -14.05 30.59 -2.41
CA ALA A 126 -14.35 31.97 -2.01
C ALA A 126 -13.13 32.66 -1.37
N TYR A 127 -12.87 33.91 -1.76
CA TYR A 127 -11.80 34.72 -1.18
C TYR A 127 -12.09 34.97 0.30
N PHE A 128 -11.36 34.32 1.20
CA PHE A 128 -11.50 34.52 2.64
C PHE A 128 -10.80 35.81 3.08
N LEU A 129 -11.49 36.65 3.85
CA LEU A 129 -11.03 37.98 4.32
C LEU A 129 -9.95 37.92 5.43
N GLY A 130 -9.34 36.75 5.64
CA GLY A 130 -8.30 36.50 6.66
C GLY A 130 -7.46 35.25 6.40
N GLY A 131 -7.35 34.82 5.13
CA GLY A 131 -6.61 33.61 4.74
C GLY A 131 -5.15 33.87 4.38
N VAL A 132 -4.32 32.83 4.50
CA VAL A 132 -2.98 32.80 3.90
C VAL A 132 -3.13 32.62 2.39
N SER A 133 -2.49 33.50 1.62
CA SER A 133 -2.48 33.38 0.16
C SER A 133 -1.38 32.42 -0.26
N VAL A 134 -1.75 31.32 -0.91
CA VAL A 134 -0.80 30.39 -1.53
C VAL A 134 -0.72 30.73 -3.01
N MET A 135 0.49 30.94 -3.51
CA MET A 135 0.75 31.15 -4.95
C MET A 135 1.76 30.10 -5.42
N MET A 136 1.65 29.69 -6.68
CA MET A 136 2.59 28.77 -7.29
C MET A 136 3.87 29.50 -7.69
N ALA A 137 5.00 28.77 -7.75
CA ALA A 137 6.31 29.36 -8.05
C ALA A 137 6.39 30.10 -9.41
N HIS A 138 5.52 29.79 -10.38
CA HIS A 138 5.46 30.45 -11.68
C HIS A 138 4.47 31.62 -11.74
N GLU A 139 3.74 31.90 -10.67
CA GLU A 139 2.74 32.98 -10.63
C GLU A 139 3.38 34.32 -10.22
N THR A 140 2.87 35.41 -10.80
CA THR A 140 3.26 36.77 -10.40
C THR A 140 2.45 37.22 -9.18
N PRO A 141 3.09 37.92 -8.22
CA PRO A 141 2.38 38.46 -7.07
C PRO A 141 1.40 39.56 -7.53
N LYS A 142 0.13 39.42 -7.17
CA LYS A 142 -0.93 40.38 -7.53
C LYS A 142 -1.10 41.52 -6.55
N ARG A 143 -0.51 41.39 -5.36
CA ARG A 143 -0.60 42.35 -4.26
C ARG A 143 0.66 42.27 -3.40
N PRO A 144 0.99 43.33 -2.65
CA PRO A 144 2.03 43.26 -1.63
C PRO A 144 1.59 42.39 -0.45
N PHE A 145 2.55 41.78 0.23
CA PHE A 145 2.37 40.95 1.42
C PHE A 145 3.29 41.45 2.54
N SER A 146 2.82 41.45 3.79
CA SER A 146 3.70 41.78 4.94
C SER A 146 4.82 40.75 5.08
N LYS A 147 4.45 39.46 5.03
CA LYS A 147 5.39 38.34 5.16
C LYS A 147 5.23 37.37 3.99
N LEU A 148 6.36 36.92 3.45
CA LEU A 148 6.42 35.93 2.39
C LEU A 148 7.14 34.67 2.89
N LEU A 149 6.50 33.52 2.70
CA LEU A 149 7.08 32.21 3.00
C LEU A 149 7.34 31.48 1.68
N ILE A 150 8.60 31.23 1.36
CA ILE A 150 9.01 30.47 0.18
C ILE A 150 9.29 29.03 0.60
N LEU A 151 8.53 28.11 0.02
CA LEU A 151 8.63 26.68 0.29
C LEU A 151 9.45 25.98 -0.79
N GLY A 152 10.25 25.00 -0.38
CA GLY A 152 11.02 24.17 -1.28
C GLY A 152 12.16 24.95 -1.96
N PHE A 153 12.90 25.75 -1.20
CA PHE A 153 14.07 26.50 -1.67
C PHE A 153 15.26 25.57 -1.97
N ASN A 154 15.03 24.64 -2.88
CA ASN A 154 15.96 23.60 -3.30
C ASN A 154 16.40 23.86 -4.74
N ASP A 155 17.45 23.16 -5.16
CA ASP A 155 17.97 23.27 -6.52
C ASP A 155 16.90 22.93 -7.57
N GLY A 156 16.92 23.67 -8.68
CA GLY A 156 15.92 23.56 -9.75
C GLY A 156 14.53 24.17 -9.46
N ALA A 157 14.28 24.74 -8.27
CA ALA A 157 12.99 25.39 -7.98
C ALA A 157 13.03 26.91 -8.22
N TYR A 158 14.08 27.58 -7.72
CA TYR A 158 14.23 29.04 -7.74
C TYR A 158 15.64 29.43 -8.22
N PRO A 159 15.82 29.95 -9.44
CA PRO A 159 14.84 29.99 -10.52
C PRO A 159 14.50 28.58 -11.02
N SER A 160 13.32 28.43 -11.61
CA SER A 160 12.97 27.19 -12.32
C SER A 160 13.86 27.07 -13.57
N PRO A 161 14.43 25.87 -13.86
CA PRO A 161 15.32 25.69 -14.99
C PRO A 161 14.56 25.97 -16.28
N PRO A 162 15.14 26.76 -17.21
CA PRO A 162 14.48 27.06 -18.46
C PRO A 162 14.32 25.77 -19.28
N THR A 163 13.10 25.51 -19.76
CA THR A 163 12.91 24.52 -20.82
C THR A 163 13.41 25.14 -22.13
N GLY A 164 14.49 24.58 -22.66
CA GLY A 164 15.03 24.99 -23.97
C GLY A 164 14.02 24.80 -25.10
N ASN A 165 14.32 25.39 -26.26
CA ASN A 165 13.49 25.19 -27.44
C ASN A 165 13.50 23.70 -27.85
N PRO A 166 12.34 23.06 -28.05
CA PRO A 166 12.29 21.64 -28.38
C PRO A 166 12.80 21.31 -29.79
N PHE A 167 12.91 22.30 -30.69
CA PHE A 167 13.28 22.08 -32.08
C PHE A 167 14.67 22.61 -32.45
N PHE A 168 15.15 23.63 -31.75
CA PHE A 168 16.39 24.33 -32.10
C PHE A 168 17.34 24.40 -30.92
N LEU A 169 18.64 24.28 -31.18
CA LEU A 169 19.67 24.56 -30.18
C LEU A 169 19.75 26.07 -29.92
N ASP A 170 20.23 26.48 -28.74
CA ASP A 170 20.37 27.92 -28.42
C ASP A 170 21.28 28.66 -29.40
N SER A 171 22.28 27.97 -29.98
CA SER A 171 23.12 28.54 -31.04
C SER A 171 22.33 28.81 -32.33
N GLU A 172 21.42 27.91 -32.69
CA GLU A 172 20.56 28.07 -33.87
C GLU A 172 19.49 29.14 -33.62
N VAL A 173 18.94 29.21 -32.41
CA VAL A 173 18.05 30.29 -31.99
C VAL A 173 18.74 31.65 -32.11
N ALA A 174 20.01 31.74 -31.71
CA ALA A 174 20.80 32.96 -31.87
C ALA A 174 20.99 33.32 -33.35
N SER A 175 21.34 32.36 -34.21
CA SER A 175 21.47 32.58 -35.66
C SER A 175 20.15 32.98 -36.31
N ILE A 176 19.02 32.36 -35.93
CA ILE A 176 17.69 32.72 -36.43
C ILE A 176 17.33 34.16 -36.03
N ALA A 177 17.68 34.57 -34.81
CA ALA A 177 17.46 35.92 -34.35
C ALA A 177 18.31 36.95 -35.13
N GLU A 178 19.56 36.60 -35.45
CA GLU A 178 20.48 37.47 -36.21
C GLU A 178 20.09 37.57 -37.70
N ASP A 179 19.83 36.43 -38.35
CA ASP A 179 19.60 36.34 -39.79
C ASP A 179 18.15 36.69 -40.19
N CYS A 180 17.17 36.32 -39.37
CA CYS A 180 15.75 36.49 -39.68
C CYS A 180 15.07 37.56 -38.83
N GLY A 181 15.71 38.07 -37.77
CA GLY A 181 15.11 39.02 -36.82
C GLY A 181 14.03 38.40 -35.92
N ILE A 182 13.87 37.08 -35.93
CA ILE A 182 12.83 36.37 -35.17
C ILE A 182 13.38 35.96 -33.81
N GLN A 183 12.82 36.53 -32.73
CA GLN A 183 13.16 36.12 -31.38
C GLN A 183 12.41 34.85 -30.97
N LEU A 184 13.12 33.73 -30.90
CA LEU A 184 12.60 32.48 -30.37
C LEU A 184 12.97 32.32 -28.89
N PRO A 185 12.21 31.52 -28.12
CA PRO A 185 12.56 31.22 -26.74
C PRO A 185 13.91 30.50 -26.67
N SER A 186 14.87 31.08 -25.93
CA SER A 186 16.17 30.46 -25.62
C SER A 186 16.26 30.15 -24.14
N GLN A 187 17.19 29.27 -23.74
CA GLN A 187 17.41 28.98 -22.32
C GLN A 187 17.81 30.23 -21.55
N ALA A 188 18.66 31.08 -22.14
CA ALA A 188 19.10 32.34 -21.53
C ALA A 188 17.92 33.30 -21.26
N LEU A 189 17.01 33.43 -22.23
CA LEU A 189 15.82 34.27 -22.08
C LEU A 189 14.87 33.69 -21.02
N GLY A 190 14.69 32.37 -21.00
CA GLY A 190 13.88 31.69 -19.97
C GLY A 190 14.45 31.88 -18.56
N LEU A 191 15.76 31.75 -18.39
CA LEU A 191 16.43 31.98 -17.11
C LEU A 191 16.29 33.44 -16.64
N ALA A 192 16.47 34.40 -17.56
CA ALA A 192 16.29 35.82 -17.26
C ALA A 192 14.86 36.12 -16.79
N ALA A 193 13.85 35.58 -17.48
CA ALA A 193 12.45 35.72 -17.09
C ALA A 193 12.16 35.07 -15.73
N ALA A 194 12.74 33.90 -15.44
CA ALA A 194 12.58 33.22 -14.16
C ALA A 194 13.22 34.02 -12.99
N LEU A 195 14.40 34.60 -13.21
CA LEU A 195 15.05 35.49 -12.24
C LEU A 195 14.25 36.78 -12.02
N GLU A 196 13.71 37.37 -13.08
CA GLU A 196 12.86 38.57 -12.97
C GLU A 196 11.58 38.26 -12.19
N LEU A 197 10.94 37.13 -12.47
CA LEU A 197 9.77 36.67 -11.73
C LEU A 197 10.10 36.46 -10.24
N PHE A 198 11.20 35.78 -9.94
CA PHE A 198 11.63 35.55 -8.56
C PHE A 198 11.94 36.86 -7.83
N THR A 199 12.58 37.81 -8.52
CA THR A 199 12.83 39.16 -7.99
C THR A 199 11.53 39.88 -7.66
N ARG A 200 10.52 39.81 -8.55
CA ARG A 200 9.19 40.39 -8.31
C ARG A 200 8.48 39.71 -7.13
N GLN A 201 8.62 38.39 -6.99
CA GLN A 201 8.05 37.62 -5.87
C GLN A 201 8.65 38.04 -4.53
N ILE A 202 9.98 38.09 -4.42
CA ILE A 202 10.68 38.56 -3.22
C ILE A 202 10.29 40.01 -2.92
N GLY A 203 10.28 40.88 -3.95
CA GLY A 203 9.93 42.30 -3.81
C GLY A 203 8.47 42.57 -3.43
N ALA A 204 7.59 41.57 -3.47
CA ALA A 204 6.22 41.72 -2.98
C ALA A 204 6.13 41.71 -1.45
N ALA A 205 7.17 41.25 -0.74
CA ALA A 205 7.22 41.22 0.71
C ALA A 205 7.69 42.58 1.29
N SER A 206 6.94 43.16 2.24
CA SER A 206 7.28 44.46 2.83
C SER A 206 8.05 44.36 4.16
N GLU A 207 7.85 43.31 4.96
CA GLU A 207 8.50 43.18 6.28
C GLU A 207 9.50 42.03 6.32
N GLN A 208 9.12 40.84 5.84
CA GLN A 208 9.92 39.64 6.07
C GLN A 208 9.78 38.60 4.94
N VAL A 209 10.90 38.01 4.54
CA VAL A 209 10.96 36.83 3.67
C VAL A 209 11.56 35.67 4.46
N ILE A 210 10.91 34.51 4.43
CA ILE A 210 11.35 33.28 5.10
C ILE A 210 11.52 32.21 4.02
N LEU A 211 12.73 31.66 3.89
CA LEU A 211 13.07 30.60 2.95
C LEU A 211 13.12 29.27 3.70
N ILE A 212 12.35 28.27 3.25
CA ILE A 212 12.36 26.92 3.80
C ILE A 212 12.93 25.96 2.75
N LEU A 213 14.00 25.26 3.11
CA LEU A 213 14.61 24.21 2.32
C LEU A 213 14.27 22.83 2.90
N SER A 214 14.13 21.83 2.04
CA SER A 214 14.04 20.42 2.45
C SER A 214 15.40 19.77 2.28
N GLU A 215 15.95 19.11 3.31
CA GLU A 215 17.23 18.40 3.18
C GLU A 215 17.10 17.13 2.34
N ARG A 216 15.91 16.53 2.27
CA ARG A 216 15.66 15.26 1.59
C ARG A 216 14.35 15.25 0.81
N ASP A 217 14.33 14.47 -0.26
CA ASP A 217 13.12 14.18 -1.04
C ASP A 217 12.24 13.09 -0.37
N ARG A 218 11.11 12.77 -1.00
CA ARG A 218 10.17 11.73 -0.52
C ARG A 218 10.78 10.32 -0.49
N SER A 219 11.81 10.06 -1.29
CA SER A 219 12.57 8.80 -1.32
C SER A 219 13.74 8.79 -0.32
N GLY A 220 14.02 9.91 0.35
CA GLY A 220 15.12 10.08 1.29
C GLY A 220 16.46 10.47 0.65
N SER A 221 16.49 10.78 -0.65
CA SER A 221 17.68 11.31 -1.33
C SER A 221 17.96 12.74 -0.87
N SER A 222 19.24 13.09 -0.71
CA SER A 222 19.63 14.45 -0.34
C SER A 222 19.26 15.45 -1.45
N LEU A 223 18.72 16.60 -1.06
CA LEU A 223 18.43 17.72 -1.96
C LEU A 223 19.43 18.85 -1.73
N SER A 224 19.94 19.40 -2.83
CA SER A 224 20.80 20.58 -2.80
C SER A 224 19.97 21.85 -2.60
N VAL A 225 20.63 22.90 -2.10
CA VAL A 225 20.02 24.23 -1.98
C VAL A 225 19.95 24.90 -3.35
N SER A 226 18.96 25.78 -3.50
CA SER A 226 18.76 26.59 -4.70
C SER A 226 20.03 27.35 -5.12
N SER A 227 20.26 27.41 -6.43
CA SER A 227 21.33 28.18 -7.07
C SER A 227 21.24 29.70 -6.86
N SER A 228 20.10 30.21 -6.36
CA SER A 228 19.93 31.62 -6.04
C SER A 228 20.43 32.01 -4.64
N LEU A 229 20.79 31.05 -3.78
CA LEU A 229 21.31 31.33 -2.43
C LEU A 229 22.51 32.29 -2.42
N PRO A 230 23.54 32.15 -3.28
CA PRO A 230 24.68 33.07 -3.29
C PRO A 230 24.31 34.50 -3.73
N LEU A 231 23.21 34.67 -4.45
CA LEU A 231 22.69 35.99 -4.79
C LEU A 231 21.99 36.62 -3.58
N ILE A 232 21.26 35.80 -2.82
CA ILE A 232 20.57 36.24 -1.59
C ILE A 232 21.57 36.56 -0.47
N SER A 233 22.65 35.79 -0.33
CA SER A 233 23.67 36.06 0.71
C SER A 233 24.30 37.44 0.55
N ARG A 234 24.48 37.92 -0.68
CA ARG A 234 24.96 39.28 -0.97
C ARG A 234 24.01 40.40 -0.55
N LEU A 235 22.73 40.09 -0.33
CA LEU A 235 21.72 41.07 0.10
C LEU A 235 21.66 41.20 1.63
N VAL A 236 22.34 40.32 2.37
CA VAL A 236 22.31 40.29 3.83
C VAL A 236 23.65 40.77 4.37
N GLU A 237 23.62 41.78 5.23
CA GLU A 237 24.83 42.30 5.87
C GLU A 237 25.42 41.29 6.87
N GLY A 238 26.74 41.14 6.88
CA GLY A 238 27.46 40.34 7.87
C GLY A 238 27.58 38.84 7.57
N ILE A 239 27.36 38.43 6.32
CA ILE A 239 27.51 37.04 5.86
C ILE A 239 28.63 36.95 4.83
N GLU A 240 29.66 36.16 5.12
CA GLU A 240 30.78 35.91 4.20
C GLU A 240 30.50 34.69 3.32
N ASP A 241 30.05 33.58 3.91
CA ASP A 241 29.74 32.35 3.21
C ASP A 241 28.23 32.14 3.06
N PRO A 242 27.72 31.77 1.87
CA PRO A 242 26.29 31.56 1.65
C PRO A 242 25.71 30.42 2.48
N GLU A 243 26.55 29.45 2.89
CA GLU A 243 26.13 28.32 3.73
C GLU A 243 25.79 28.74 5.16
N ASP A 244 26.30 29.89 5.64
CA ASP A 244 25.98 30.41 6.98
C ASP A 244 24.50 30.81 7.12
N LEU A 245 23.80 31.02 6.00
CA LEU A 245 22.35 31.25 5.98
C LEU A 245 21.54 29.97 6.25
N ILE A 246 22.14 28.79 6.10
CA ILE A 246 21.47 27.51 6.24
C ILE A 246 21.49 27.11 7.70
N VAL A 247 20.33 27.19 8.36
CA VAL A 247 20.19 26.81 9.77
C VAL A 247 19.21 25.64 9.90
N PRO A 248 19.61 24.53 10.56
CA PRO A 248 18.73 23.40 10.75
C PRO A 248 17.57 23.75 11.69
N LEU A 249 16.36 23.30 11.34
CA LEU A 249 15.15 23.47 12.15
C LEU A 249 15.01 22.39 13.25
N SER A 250 16.13 21.92 13.80
CA SER A 250 16.14 20.94 14.90
C SER A 250 15.63 21.57 16.19
N HIS A 251 14.92 20.81 17.02
CA HIS A 251 14.40 21.30 18.30
C HIS A 251 15.53 21.36 19.35
N CYS A 252 16.27 22.46 19.38
CA CYS A 252 17.31 22.74 20.38
C CYS A 252 16.99 24.04 21.14
N GLU A 253 17.54 24.23 22.34
CA GLU A 253 17.37 25.49 23.08
C GLU A 253 17.97 26.67 22.29
N GLY A 254 17.19 27.74 22.09
CA GLY A 254 17.59 28.90 21.28
C GLY A 254 17.24 28.81 19.79
N THR A 255 16.32 27.92 19.41
CA THR A 255 15.90 27.71 18.01
C THR A 255 15.35 28.94 17.30
N ILE A 256 15.53 28.97 15.97
CA ILE A 256 14.84 29.86 15.03
C ILE A 256 13.32 29.92 15.27
N TRP A 257 12.73 28.83 15.77
CA TRP A 257 11.32 28.77 16.12
C TRP A 257 10.89 29.85 17.10
N ASP A 258 11.74 30.23 18.06
CA ASP A 258 11.47 31.29 19.03
C ASP A 258 11.41 32.68 18.36
N ARG A 259 12.06 32.83 17.20
CA ARG A 259 12.02 34.05 16.37
C ARG A 259 10.86 34.03 15.37
N LEU A 260 10.47 32.86 14.88
CA LEU A 260 9.42 32.69 13.86
C LEU A 260 8.00 32.61 14.43
N VAL A 261 7.86 32.04 15.63
CA VAL A 261 6.58 31.77 16.27
C VAL A 261 6.57 32.43 17.64
N ALA A 262 5.60 33.32 17.88
CA ALA A 262 5.27 33.73 19.24
C ALA A 262 4.66 32.54 19.96
N TRP A 263 5.50 31.71 20.57
CA TRP A 263 5.05 30.55 21.33
C TRP A 263 4.14 31.04 22.45
N LYS A 264 2.85 30.72 22.34
CA LYS A 264 2.01 30.71 23.53
C LYS A 264 2.62 29.66 24.46
N PRO A 265 2.79 29.95 25.76
CA PRO A 265 3.35 28.99 26.70
C PRO A 265 2.59 27.67 26.52
N ARG A 266 3.33 26.56 26.39
CA ARG A 266 2.75 25.21 26.36
C ARG A 266 1.71 25.18 27.49
N PRO A 267 0.44 24.80 27.23
CA PRO A 267 -0.46 24.55 28.32
C PRO A 267 0.26 23.56 29.22
N VAL A 268 0.44 23.93 30.49
CA VAL A 268 1.01 23.04 31.48
C VAL A 268 -0.01 21.93 31.61
N ILE A 269 0.20 20.85 30.86
CA ILE A 269 -0.51 19.60 31.09
C ILE A 269 0.11 19.10 32.37
N GLU A 270 -0.54 19.39 33.50
CA GLU A 270 -0.21 18.73 34.76
C GLU A 270 -0.11 17.24 34.45
N PRO A 271 1.01 16.56 34.77
CA PRO A 271 1.12 15.14 34.54
C PRO A 271 -0.08 14.52 35.23
N ALA A 272 -1.00 13.97 34.44
CA ALA A 272 -2.18 13.34 34.97
C ALA A 272 -1.70 12.35 36.02
N LEU A 273 -2.09 12.57 37.28
CA LEU A 273 -2.03 11.53 38.32
C LEU A 273 -2.44 10.24 37.62
N MET A 274 -1.61 9.20 37.68
CA MET A 274 -1.90 7.92 37.03
C MET A 274 -3.37 7.63 37.29
N SER A 275 -4.21 7.71 36.25
CA SER A 275 -5.62 7.43 36.43
C SER A 275 -5.69 6.02 36.97
N GLU A 276 -6.39 5.82 38.08
CA GLU A 276 -6.85 4.50 38.47
C GLU A 276 -7.40 3.84 37.20
N VAL A 277 -6.90 2.65 36.87
CA VAL A 277 -7.26 1.93 35.64
C VAL A 277 -8.77 2.02 35.48
N PRO A 278 -9.26 2.78 34.47
CA PRO A 278 -10.68 3.04 34.36
C PRO A 278 -11.45 1.73 34.35
N THR A 279 -12.62 1.67 34.99
CA THR A 279 -13.39 0.42 35.19
C THR A 279 -13.65 -0.35 33.90
N HIS A 280 -13.61 0.33 32.74
CA HIS A 280 -13.77 -0.23 31.39
C HIS A 280 -12.54 -1.00 30.85
N TYR A 281 -11.37 -0.89 31.49
CA TYR A 281 -10.19 -1.74 31.24
C TYR A 281 -10.13 -2.95 32.16
N ALA A 282 -11.03 -3.06 33.15
CA ALA A 282 -11.30 -4.33 33.81
C ALA A 282 -12.12 -5.17 32.83
N PHE A 283 -11.48 -6.13 32.17
CA PHE A 283 -12.22 -7.09 31.36
C PHE A 283 -13.12 -7.92 32.30
N ASP A 284 -14.44 -7.79 32.16
CA ASP A 284 -15.45 -8.58 32.90
C ASP A 284 -15.42 -10.08 32.53
N PHE A 285 -14.43 -10.51 31.75
CA PHE A 285 -14.25 -11.88 31.33
C PHE A 285 -12.83 -12.37 31.59
N ASN A 286 -12.74 -13.63 31.99
CA ASN A 286 -11.46 -14.29 32.22
C ASN A 286 -10.77 -14.56 30.87
N LEU A 287 -9.62 -13.89 30.64
CA LEU A 287 -8.80 -14.11 29.43
C LEU A 287 -8.42 -15.59 29.25
N LEU A 288 -8.15 -16.31 30.34
CA LEU A 288 -7.84 -17.75 30.31
C LEU A 288 -9.05 -18.62 29.92
N GLY A 289 -10.26 -18.07 30.01
CA GLY A 289 -11.53 -18.70 29.67
C GLY A 289 -12.07 -18.33 28.29
N LEU A 290 -11.32 -17.58 27.47
CA LEU A 290 -11.73 -17.19 26.10
C LEU A 290 -12.06 -18.40 25.22
N ARG A 291 -11.35 -19.51 25.44
CA ARG A 291 -11.57 -20.74 24.68
C ARG A 291 -12.64 -21.60 25.34
N GLN A 292 -13.85 -21.53 24.82
CA GLN A 292 -14.97 -22.36 25.26
C GLN A 292 -15.16 -23.58 24.35
N LYS A 293 -15.66 -24.69 24.91
CA LYS A 293 -16.22 -25.81 24.14
C LYS A 293 -17.63 -25.43 23.65
N GLU A 294 -18.21 -26.25 22.77
CA GLU A 294 -19.59 -26.08 22.30
C GLU A 294 -20.61 -26.04 23.47
N ASP A 295 -20.28 -26.69 24.59
CA ASP A 295 -21.08 -26.69 25.83
C ASP A 295 -20.80 -25.48 26.76
N GLY A 296 -20.05 -24.46 26.30
CA GLY A 296 -19.72 -23.26 27.08
C GLY A 296 -18.65 -23.45 28.18
N SER A 297 -18.21 -24.68 28.45
CA SER A 297 -17.13 -24.95 29.41
C SER A 297 -15.75 -24.56 28.88
N ALA A 298 -14.88 -24.08 29.77
CA ALA A 298 -13.51 -23.71 29.42
C ALA A 298 -12.73 -24.93 28.89
N ARG A 299 -12.03 -24.75 27.76
CA ARG A 299 -11.19 -25.77 27.16
C ARG A 299 -9.83 -25.81 27.84
N ALA A 300 -9.34 -27.01 28.13
CA ALA A 300 -8.03 -27.19 28.75
C ALA A 300 -6.91 -26.55 27.91
N GLN A 301 -5.98 -25.88 28.61
CA GLN A 301 -4.79 -25.28 28.04
C GLN A 301 -3.66 -26.33 27.93
N SER A 302 -2.94 -26.34 26.81
CA SER A 302 -1.79 -27.22 26.62
C SER A 302 -0.51 -26.59 27.18
N PRO A 303 0.50 -27.39 27.58
CA PRO A 303 1.78 -26.86 28.06
C PRO A 303 2.44 -25.86 27.08
N SER A 304 2.43 -26.17 25.78
CA SER A 304 2.93 -25.28 24.72
C SER A 304 2.23 -23.92 24.64
N ARG A 305 0.97 -23.84 25.05
CA ARG A 305 0.22 -22.57 25.08
C ARG A 305 0.59 -21.74 26.29
N LEU A 306 0.81 -22.37 27.42
CA LEU A 306 1.29 -21.70 28.62
C LEU A 306 2.73 -21.19 28.42
N GLU A 307 3.57 -21.93 27.69
CA GLU A 307 4.88 -21.44 27.26
C GLU A 307 4.76 -20.19 26.38
N LYS A 308 3.82 -20.17 25.42
CA LYS A 308 3.57 -18.98 24.58
C LYS A 308 3.11 -17.77 25.41
N LEU A 309 2.31 -17.99 26.46
CA LEU A 309 1.90 -16.94 27.41
C LEU A 309 3.11 -16.37 28.17
N LEU A 310 4.06 -17.21 28.58
CA LEU A 310 5.28 -16.78 29.27
C LEU A 310 6.23 -16.00 28.36
N VAL A 311 6.30 -16.35 27.08
CA VAL A 311 7.16 -15.65 26.09
C VAL A 311 6.54 -14.33 25.65
N SER A 312 5.23 -14.33 25.34
CA SER A 312 4.51 -13.13 24.91
C SER A 312 3.01 -13.24 25.23
N PRO A 313 2.53 -12.51 26.25
CA PRO A 313 1.10 -12.48 26.58
C PRO A 313 0.22 -11.99 25.44
N LEU A 314 0.72 -11.04 24.64
CA LEU A 314 0.00 -10.52 23.48
C LEU A 314 -0.12 -11.58 22.37
N ALA A 315 0.97 -12.29 22.06
CA ALA A 315 0.94 -13.35 21.06
C ALA A 315 0.01 -14.50 21.47
N TRP A 316 -0.06 -14.78 22.78
CA TRP A 316 -1.00 -15.75 23.33
C TRP A 316 -2.46 -15.27 23.19
N LEU A 317 -2.76 -14.01 23.50
CA LEU A 317 -4.10 -13.44 23.35
C LEU A 317 -4.57 -13.48 21.88
N LEU A 318 -3.72 -13.04 20.95
CA LEU A 318 -4.02 -13.09 19.52
C LEU A 318 -4.26 -14.53 19.04
N ALA A 319 -3.54 -15.50 19.60
CA ALA A 319 -3.74 -16.92 19.32
C ALA A 319 -5.11 -17.43 19.80
N GLU A 320 -5.53 -17.06 21.00
CA GLU A 320 -6.84 -17.46 21.53
C GLU A 320 -8.00 -16.78 20.80
N LEU A 321 -7.78 -15.56 20.27
CA LEU A 321 -8.73 -14.85 19.42
C LEU A 321 -8.74 -15.34 17.95
N GLY A 322 -7.86 -16.28 17.59
CA GLY A 322 -7.73 -16.78 16.22
C GLY A 322 -7.10 -15.78 15.23
N ALA A 323 -6.53 -14.69 15.73
CA ALA A 323 -5.85 -13.64 14.96
C ALA A 323 -4.36 -13.94 14.76
N GLU A 324 -4.01 -15.21 14.52
CA GLU A 324 -2.62 -15.59 14.20
C GLU A 324 -2.28 -15.25 12.75
N HIS A 325 -1.01 -14.95 12.51
CA HIS A 325 -0.51 -14.77 11.15
C HIS A 325 -0.70 -16.06 10.35
N VAL A 326 -1.51 -15.99 9.29
CA VAL A 326 -1.66 -17.06 8.31
C VAL A 326 -0.59 -16.85 7.25
N SER A 327 0.52 -17.57 7.34
CA SER A 327 1.58 -17.51 6.33
C SER A 327 1.11 -18.21 5.06
N TRP A 328 1.06 -17.47 3.95
CA TRP A 328 0.84 -18.06 2.64
C TRP A 328 2.14 -18.71 2.18
N GLN A 329 2.21 -20.05 2.29
CA GLN A 329 3.33 -20.83 1.76
C GLN A 329 2.81 -21.97 0.87
N PRO A 330 3.50 -22.29 -0.24
CA PRO A 330 3.18 -23.48 -1.02
C PRO A 330 3.31 -24.73 -0.13
N GLU A 331 2.40 -25.71 -0.29
CA GLU A 331 2.39 -26.96 0.49
C GLU A 331 3.76 -27.67 0.42
N ALA A 332 4.59 -27.41 1.43
CA ALA A 332 5.89 -28.02 1.61
C ALA A 332 5.87 -28.88 2.87
N LEU A 333 6.70 -29.92 2.89
CA LEU A 333 6.84 -30.80 4.05
C LEU A 333 7.62 -30.06 5.15
N ASP A 334 6.88 -29.33 5.99
CA ASP A 334 7.40 -28.58 7.13
C ASP A 334 8.02 -29.50 8.19
N VAL A 335 8.99 -28.99 8.94
CA VAL A 335 9.72 -29.69 10.01
C VAL A 335 8.75 -30.26 11.05
N MET A 336 7.68 -29.51 11.38
CA MET A 336 6.65 -29.96 12.31
C MET A 336 5.88 -31.19 11.80
N LEU A 337 5.53 -31.21 10.51
CA LEU A 337 4.86 -32.34 9.85
C LEU A 337 5.74 -33.60 9.82
N ARG A 338 7.06 -33.44 9.59
CA ARG A 338 8.01 -34.56 9.66
C ARG A 338 8.09 -35.14 11.07
N GLY A 339 8.12 -34.28 12.08
CA GLY A 339 8.12 -34.67 13.49
C GLY A 339 6.88 -35.48 13.84
N SER A 340 5.69 -34.97 13.51
CA SER A 340 4.43 -35.67 13.79
C SER A 340 4.31 -37.02 13.06
N LEU A 341 4.77 -37.11 11.82
CA LEU A 341 4.77 -38.37 11.07
C LEU A 341 5.73 -39.39 11.68
N ALA A 342 6.92 -38.95 12.12
CA ALA A 342 7.86 -39.80 12.83
C ALA A 342 7.27 -40.32 14.15
N HIS A 343 6.62 -39.46 14.95
CA HIS A 343 5.95 -39.86 16.18
C HIS A 343 4.88 -40.93 15.95
N GLU A 344 4.02 -40.76 14.93
CA GLU A 344 2.98 -41.74 14.62
C GLU A 344 3.55 -43.08 14.14
N VAL A 345 4.65 -43.06 13.41
CA VAL A 345 5.35 -44.28 12.99
C VAL A 345 5.98 -44.98 14.21
N PHE A 346 6.60 -44.23 15.11
CA PHE A 346 7.19 -44.80 16.34
C PHE A 346 6.14 -45.36 17.30
N GLU A 347 5.00 -44.69 17.48
CA GLU A 347 3.89 -45.19 18.31
C GLU A 347 3.31 -46.52 17.78
N ARG A 348 3.32 -46.71 16.46
CA ARG A 348 2.85 -47.95 15.83
C ARG A 348 3.89 -49.06 15.82
N LEU A 349 5.18 -48.72 15.78
CA LEU A 349 6.28 -49.67 15.88
C LEU A 349 6.48 -50.17 17.33
N PHE A 350 6.36 -49.28 18.31
CA PHE A 350 6.61 -49.57 19.71
C PHE A 350 5.32 -49.49 20.52
N VAL A 351 4.50 -50.54 20.40
CA VAL A 351 3.26 -50.65 21.16
C VAL A 351 3.58 -50.97 22.63
N PRO A 352 3.05 -50.22 23.61
CA PRO A 352 3.32 -50.46 25.02
C PRO A 352 2.86 -51.86 25.44
N GLY A 353 3.77 -52.61 26.08
CA GLY A 353 3.51 -53.97 26.60
C GLY A 353 3.85 -55.13 25.64
N LYS A 354 4.40 -54.86 24.45
CA LYS A 354 4.95 -55.89 23.55
C LYS A 354 6.48 -55.87 23.55
N ALA A 355 7.10 -57.03 23.29
CA ALA A 355 8.56 -57.11 23.14
C ALA A 355 9.03 -56.21 21.99
N HIS A 356 10.21 -55.59 22.17
CA HIS A 356 10.77 -54.70 21.17
C HIS A 356 10.99 -55.45 19.84
N PRO A 357 10.52 -54.92 18.69
CA PRO A 357 10.74 -55.55 17.40
C PRO A 357 12.23 -55.62 17.06
N SER A 358 12.63 -56.68 16.36
CA SER A 358 14.00 -56.87 15.87
C SER A 358 14.33 -55.89 14.73
N SER A 359 15.61 -55.62 14.49
CA SER A 359 16.06 -54.66 13.47
C SER A 359 15.53 -54.99 12.05
N GLU A 360 15.43 -56.28 11.73
CA GLU A 360 14.90 -56.76 10.44
C GLU A 360 13.39 -56.50 10.31
N GLU A 361 12.62 -56.67 11.39
CA GLU A 361 11.18 -56.38 11.42
C GLU A 361 10.87 -54.87 11.33
N ILE A 362 11.78 -54.02 11.83
CA ILE A 362 11.66 -52.57 11.74
C ILE A 362 11.86 -52.13 10.28
N GLU A 363 12.88 -52.63 9.60
CA GLU A 363 13.16 -52.28 8.19
C GLU A 363 12.04 -52.71 7.24
N GLU A 364 11.37 -53.82 7.51
CA GLU A 364 10.25 -54.31 6.71
C GLU A 364 8.95 -53.50 6.95
N LYS A 365 8.65 -53.11 8.20
CA LYS A 365 7.38 -52.46 8.57
C LYS A 365 7.39 -50.94 8.43
N VAL A 366 8.55 -50.28 8.48
CA VAL A 366 8.68 -48.81 8.39
C VAL A 366 8.10 -48.23 7.09
N PRO A 367 8.36 -48.79 5.89
CA PRO A 367 7.81 -48.26 4.64
C PRO A 367 6.28 -48.30 4.59
N GLU A 368 5.67 -49.38 5.08
CA GLU A 368 4.22 -49.55 5.14
C GLU A 368 3.58 -48.62 6.17
N LEU A 369 4.17 -48.51 7.37
CA LEU A 369 3.68 -47.62 8.43
C LEU A 369 3.81 -46.14 8.07
N CYS A 370 4.90 -45.74 7.39
CA CYS A 370 5.05 -44.41 6.82
C CYS A 370 3.96 -44.11 5.80
N TRP A 371 3.61 -45.07 4.94
CA TRP A 371 2.52 -44.90 3.97
C TRP A 371 1.16 -44.73 4.65
N ILE A 372 0.87 -45.53 5.69
CA ILE A 372 -0.40 -45.43 6.42
C ILE A 372 -0.48 -44.10 7.21
N ALA A 373 0.60 -43.67 7.85
CA ALA A 373 0.67 -42.38 8.54
C ALA A 373 0.49 -41.21 7.55
N PHE A 374 1.13 -41.29 6.38
CA PHE A 374 0.97 -40.29 5.32
C PHE A 374 -0.48 -40.24 4.79
N ALA A 375 -1.13 -41.39 4.61
CA ALA A 375 -2.52 -41.47 4.18
C ALA A 375 -3.49 -40.91 5.24
N HIS A 376 -3.22 -41.16 6.53
CA HIS A 376 -3.98 -40.63 7.65
C HIS A 376 -3.90 -39.09 7.72
N TRP A 377 -2.69 -38.53 7.67
CA TRP A 377 -2.49 -37.08 7.66
C TRP A 377 -3.04 -36.39 6.41
N ARG A 378 -2.99 -37.04 5.24
CA ARG A 378 -3.61 -36.52 4.00
C ARG A 378 -5.13 -36.44 4.08
N ARG A 379 -5.77 -37.27 4.90
CA ARG A 379 -7.22 -37.23 5.13
C ARG A 379 -7.59 -36.14 6.13
N PHE A 380 -6.76 -35.95 7.15
CA PHE A 380 -6.94 -34.92 8.17
C PHE A 380 -6.75 -33.49 7.60
N SER A 381 -5.77 -33.30 6.71
CA SER A 381 -5.55 -32.02 6.02
C SER A 381 -6.70 -31.65 5.08
N ARG A 382 -7.35 -32.61 4.43
CA ARG A 382 -8.58 -32.39 3.63
C ARG A 382 -9.84 -32.07 4.43
N LEU A 383 -9.88 -32.41 5.72
CA LEU A 383 -11.02 -32.11 6.58
C LEU A 383 -10.90 -30.74 7.25
N ARG A 384 -9.68 -30.22 7.40
CA ARG A 384 -9.40 -28.87 7.92
C ARG A 384 -9.44 -27.77 6.86
N LEU A 385 -9.29 -28.12 5.58
CA LEU A 385 -9.29 -27.20 4.44
C LEU A 385 -10.34 -27.66 3.42
N GLY A 386 -11.28 -26.79 3.10
CA GLY A 386 -12.41 -27.06 2.21
C GLY A 386 -12.03 -27.72 0.87
N ARG A 387 -13.01 -28.44 0.29
CA ARG A 387 -12.91 -29.41 -0.82
C ARG A 387 -12.14 -29.01 -2.10
N SER A 388 -11.69 -27.77 -2.28
CA SER A 388 -11.19 -27.30 -3.59
C SER A 388 -9.74 -27.68 -3.91
N SER A 389 -8.95 -28.17 -2.96
CA SER A 389 -7.53 -28.53 -3.18
C SER A 389 -7.33 -29.91 -3.82
N ALA A 390 -8.40 -30.70 -3.99
CA ALA A 390 -8.30 -32.10 -4.40
C ALA A 390 -7.87 -32.31 -5.87
N THR A 391 -7.97 -31.29 -6.73
CA THR A 391 -7.76 -31.46 -8.18
C THR A 391 -6.29 -31.34 -8.60
N ARG A 392 -5.43 -30.73 -7.78
CA ARG A 392 -4.04 -30.39 -8.19
C ARG A 392 -2.96 -31.37 -7.72
N LEU A 393 -3.32 -32.39 -6.93
CA LEU A 393 -2.41 -33.45 -6.45
C LEU A 393 -2.39 -34.72 -7.32
N ARG A 394 -3.14 -34.77 -8.43
CA ARG A 394 -3.12 -35.91 -9.37
C ARG A 394 -1.81 -36.02 -10.18
N GLN A 395 -1.00 -34.97 -10.25
CA GLN A 395 0.17 -34.90 -11.14
C GLN A 395 1.53 -35.13 -10.47
N LYS A 396 1.62 -35.27 -9.14
CA LYS A 396 2.89 -35.54 -8.44
C LYS A 396 2.77 -36.73 -7.51
N SER A 397 2.62 -37.92 -8.09
CA SER A 397 2.96 -39.19 -7.42
C SER A 397 4.49 -39.36 -7.40
N PRO A 398 5.13 -39.69 -6.28
CA PRO A 398 6.54 -40.07 -6.28
C PRO A 398 6.69 -41.44 -6.93
N SER A 399 7.67 -41.60 -7.82
CA SER A 399 8.01 -42.90 -8.40
C SER A 399 8.80 -43.75 -7.39
N PRO A 400 8.76 -45.09 -7.49
CA PRO A 400 9.42 -46.02 -6.56
C PRO A 400 10.94 -45.80 -6.40
N ARG A 401 11.58 -45.10 -7.35
CA ARG A 401 13.02 -44.77 -7.31
C ARG A 401 13.38 -43.74 -6.24
N SER A 402 12.43 -42.96 -5.74
CA SER A 402 12.67 -41.94 -4.70
C SER A 402 12.78 -42.51 -3.28
N ILE A 403 12.29 -43.73 -3.06
CA ILE A 403 12.32 -44.42 -1.76
C ILE A 403 13.68 -45.09 -1.51
N GLY A 404 14.37 -45.57 -2.56
CA GLY A 404 15.72 -46.16 -2.43
C GLY A 404 16.83 -45.19 -2.02
N ARG A 405 16.56 -43.87 -2.01
CA ARG A 405 17.52 -42.84 -1.58
C ARG A 405 17.41 -42.50 -0.08
N TRP A 406 16.39 -43.01 0.61
CA TRP A 406 16.23 -42.83 2.06
C TRP A 406 17.00 -43.89 2.87
N SER A 407 17.18 -45.10 2.32
CA SER A 407 17.95 -46.17 3.00
C SER A 407 19.45 -45.92 3.01
N SER A 408 19.99 -45.21 2.02
CA SER A 408 21.44 -45.01 1.86
C SER A 408 22.04 -43.92 2.76
N ASN A 409 21.23 -43.01 3.30
CA ASN A 409 21.73 -41.86 4.07
C ASN A 409 21.52 -41.97 5.59
N LEU A 410 20.87 -43.03 6.09
CA LEU A 410 20.72 -43.28 7.53
C LEU A 410 21.70 -44.32 8.09
N TRP A 411 22.40 -45.06 7.25
CA TRP A 411 23.35 -46.12 7.64
C TRP A 411 24.74 -45.88 7.06
N MET A 412 25.43 -44.83 7.52
CA MET A 412 26.89 -44.81 7.49
C MET A 412 27.40 -44.40 8.87
N PRO A 413 28.26 -45.22 9.51
CA PRO A 413 29.00 -44.77 10.68
C PRO A 413 30.01 -43.72 10.20
N ARG A 414 29.99 -42.54 10.83
CA ARG A 414 31.12 -41.61 10.78
C ARG A 414 32.25 -42.25 11.59
N SER A 415 33.25 -42.76 10.90
CA SER A 415 34.61 -42.93 11.43
C SER A 415 35.29 -41.58 11.55
#